data_AF-A0A969YYQ2-F1
#
_entry.id   AF-A0A969YYQ2-F1
#
_cell.length_a   1.000
_cell.length_b   1.000
_cell.length_c   1.000
_cell.angle_alpha   90.00
_cell.angle_beta   90.00
_cell.angle_gamma   90.00
#
_symmetry.space_group_name_H-M   'P 1'
#
loop_
_entity.id
_entity.type
_entity.pdbx_description
1 polymer ?
#
loop_
_entity_poly.entity_id
_entity_poly.type
_entity_poly.pdbx_seq_one_letter_code
_entity_poly.pdbx_strand_id
1 'polypeptide(L)'
;MRNIIFTALLAGLLFICSPFAYAGDISYQVDVGSFDIWKNSAGEWIPSDPPDYTKAYKPNDSVEILPLTIPAPAGVTGVKSVKFAPDIEDWQLGDREIEYERYSKFFTNSLTDIDYTFSNNALKVGYKIVLKTPTRVDTETGETLTTGKVETKEWQSQTVEGYRYYLPILIEWEIGQAPDFFSTPEGESEWQEHFLANAKTYMGEAGETITIPITLHNVGSEAITDFGCTWYGSGWDKPYWQETDIELEEGKGNIKPIYFLFCRIIW
;
A
#
# COMPACT_ATOMS: atom_id res chain seq x y z
N MET A 1 -35.74 -26.02 13.00
CA MET A 1 -34.46 -25.45 13.49
C MET A 1 -33.55 -25.35 12.28
N ARG A 2 -33.34 -24.13 11.78
CA ARG A 2 -32.73 -23.87 10.48
C ARG A 2 -31.25 -23.53 10.72
N ASN A 3 -30.36 -24.40 10.27
CA ASN A 3 -28.92 -24.16 10.30
C ASN A 3 -28.62 -22.97 9.38
N ILE A 4 -28.16 -21.87 9.97
CA ILE A 4 -27.63 -20.72 9.24
C ILE A 4 -26.14 -20.99 9.07
N ILE A 5 -25.76 -21.40 7.86
CA ILE A 5 -24.37 -21.42 7.43
C ILE A 5 -24.02 -19.98 7.10
N PHE A 6 -23.16 -19.35 7.91
CA PHE A 6 -22.50 -18.10 7.55
C PHE A 6 -21.43 -18.42 6.51
N THR A 7 -21.71 -18.12 5.25
CA THR A 7 -20.68 -18.06 4.22
C THR A 7 -19.94 -16.74 4.39
N ALA A 8 -18.76 -16.79 5.00
CA ALA A 8 -17.82 -15.69 4.99
C ALA A 8 -17.45 -15.38 3.53
N LEU A 9 -17.82 -14.20 3.04
CA LEU A 9 -17.42 -13.74 1.71
C LEU A 9 -15.97 -13.25 1.81
N LEU A 10 -15.08 -14.04 1.23
CA LEU A 10 -13.65 -13.78 1.11
C LEU A 10 -13.46 -12.65 0.09
N ALA A 11 -13.17 -11.44 0.55
CA ALA A 11 -12.62 -10.39 -0.31
C ALA A 11 -11.15 -10.72 -0.58
N GLY A 12 -10.87 -11.27 -1.76
CA GLY A 12 -9.49 -11.47 -2.21
C GLY A 12 -8.88 -10.14 -2.63
N LEU A 13 -8.36 -9.37 -1.68
CA LEU A 13 -7.34 -8.36 -1.96
C LEU A 13 -6.01 -9.08 -2.16
N LEU A 14 -5.51 -9.09 -3.40
CA LEU A 14 -4.14 -9.47 -3.69
C LEU A 14 -3.24 -8.27 -3.31
N PHE A 15 -2.65 -8.33 -2.13
CA PHE A 15 -1.54 -7.45 -1.75
C PHE A 15 -0.26 -8.04 -2.32
N ILE A 16 0.30 -7.39 -3.33
CA ILE A 16 1.68 -7.64 -3.76
C ILE A 16 2.36 -6.28 -3.74
N CYS A 17 3.18 -6.03 -2.73
CA CYS A 17 4.04 -4.85 -2.68
C CYS A 17 5.09 -5.00 -3.80
N SER A 18 5.06 -4.11 -4.79
CA SER A 18 6.12 -3.99 -5.79
C SER A 18 7.42 -3.47 -5.15
N PRO A 19 8.60 -3.83 -5.69
CA PRO A 19 9.89 -3.37 -5.18
C PRO A 19 10.10 -1.87 -5.50
N PHE A 20 10.54 -1.11 -4.48
CA PHE A 20 10.68 0.34 -4.50
C PHE A 20 11.89 0.81 -5.32
N ALA A 21 11.72 1.84 -6.15
CA ALA A 21 12.81 2.57 -6.81
C ALA A 21 13.11 3.87 -6.03
N TYR A 22 14.36 4.05 -5.59
CA TYR A 22 14.80 5.22 -4.81
C TYR A 22 15.27 6.37 -5.71
N ALA A 23 14.56 7.51 -5.64
CA ALA A 23 15.08 8.84 -5.93
C ALA A 23 14.12 9.91 -5.34
N GLY A 24 14.27 10.24 -4.06
CA GLY A 24 13.61 11.38 -3.42
C GLY A 24 12.80 11.02 -2.19
N ASP A 25 12.47 12.03 -1.38
CA ASP A 25 11.65 11.97 -0.16
C ASP A 25 10.18 11.59 -0.43
N ILE A 26 9.90 10.96 -1.58
CA ILE A 26 8.58 10.72 -2.14
C ILE A 26 8.52 9.31 -2.72
N SER A 27 7.46 8.58 -2.40
CA SER A 27 7.10 7.32 -3.07
C SER A 27 5.73 7.46 -3.74
N TYR A 28 5.51 6.67 -4.79
CA TYR A 28 4.28 6.71 -5.58
C TYR A 28 3.51 5.40 -5.42
N GLN A 29 2.19 5.50 -5.25
CA GLN A 29 1.28 4.36 -5.25
C GLN A 29 0.05 4.70 -6.09
N VAL A 30 -0.31 3.81 -7.01
CA VAL A 30 -1.61 3.87 -7.67
C VAL A 30 -2.56 2.93 -6.96
N ASP A 31 -3.69 3.47 -6.49
CA ASP A 31 -4.81 2.69 -5.95
C ASP A 31 -6.00 2.76 -6.90
N VAL A 32 -6.75 1.66 -6.99
CA VAL A 32 -7.84 1.52 -7.96
C VAL A 32 -9.11 1.09 -7.23
N GLY A 33 -9.94 2.08 -6.90
CA GLY A 33 -11.30 1.83 -6.42
C GLY A 33 -12.21 1.37 -7.56
N SER A 34 -13.37 0.83 -7.21
CA SER A 34 -14.44 0.60 -8.17
C SER A 34 -15.80 0.94 -7.61
N PHE A 35 -16.71 1.41 -8.46
CA PHE A 35 -18.10 1.66 -8.12
C PHE A 35 -19.02 0.99 -9.12
N ASP A 36 -20.02 0.28 -8.63
CA ASP A 36 -20.94 -0.51 -9.44
C ASP A 36 -22.35 0.09 -9.42
N ILE A 37 -23.01 0.12 -10.58
CA ILE A 37 -24.45 0.42 -10.70
C ILE A 37 -25.18 -0.75 -11.34
N TRP A 38 -26.43 -0.98 -10.94
CA TRP A 38 -27.16 -2.21 -11.30
C TRP A 38 -28.58 -1.91 -11.79
N LYS A 39 -29.05 -2.74 -12.73
CA LYS A 39 -30.44 -2.86 -13.17
C LYS A 39 -30.99 -4.24 -12.84
N ASN A 40 -32.25 -4.28 -12.44
CA ASN A 40 -32.98 -5.55 -12.33
C ASN A 40 -33.40 -6.08 -13.72
N SER A 41 -34.01 -7.27 -13.75
CA SER A 41 -34.51 -7.89 -14.99
C SER A 41 -35.65 -7.11 -15.67
N ALA A 42 -36.27 -6.15 -14.99
CA ALA A 42 -37.25 -5.24 -15.56
C ALA A 42 -36.61 -3.98 -16.19
N GLY A 43 -35.28 -3.84 -16.12
CA GLY A 43 -34.53 -2.70 -16.63
C GLY A 43 -34.51 -1.48 -15.70
N GLU A 44 -35.00 -1.62 -14.47
CA GLU A 44 -35.03 -0.55 -13.47
C GLU A 44 -33.71 -0.47 -12.72
N TRP A 45 -33.16 0.73 -12.56
CA TRP A 45 -31.98 0.96 -11.74
C TRP A 45 -32.29 0.71 -10.27
N ILE A 46 -31.45 -0.09 -9.61
CA ILE A 46 -31.61 -0.48 -8.21
C ILE A 46 -30.46 0.07 -7.36
N PRO A 47 -30.62 0.15 -6.03
CA PRO A 47 -29.53 0.57 -5.16
C PRO A 47 -28.25 -0.25 -5.36
N SER A 48 -27.13 0.46 -5.38
CA SER A 48 -25.79 -0.13 -5.45
C SER A 48 -25.39 -0.76 -4.12
N ASP A 49 -24.43 -1.69 -4.18
CA ASP A 49 -23.61 -2.09 -3.02
C ASP A 49 -22.81 -0.85 -2.50
N PRO A 50 -22.12 -0.89 -1.33
CA PRO A 50 -21.69 0.32 -0.60
C PRO A 50 -20.91 1.32 -1.48
N PRO A 51 -21.01 2.64 -1.21
CA PRO A 51 -21.18 3.19 0.13
C PRO A 51 -22.60 3.61 0.56
N ASP A 52 -23.54 3.78 -0.37
CA ASP A 52 -24.93 4.17 -0.03
C ASP A 52 -25.93 3.19 -0.64
N TYR A 53 -26.33 2.21 0.17
CA TYR A 53 -27.27 1.13 -0.17
C TYR A 53 -28.72 1.58 -0.37
N THR A 54 -29.00 2.88 -0.25
CA THR A 54 -30.37 3.40 -0.28
C THR A 54 -30.74 4.07 -1.60
N LYS A 55 -29.76 4.41 -2.44
CA LYS A 55 -29.97 5.17 -3.67
C LYS A 55 -29.59 4.36 -4.90
N ALA A 56 -30.52 4.29 -5.85
CA ALA A 56 -30.26 3.79 -7.19
C ALA A 56 -29.53 4.85 -8.01
N TYR A 57 -28.40 4.49 -8.59
CA TYR A 57 -27.61 5.33 -9.49
C TYR A 57 -27.73 4.84 -10.92
N LYS A 58 -27.63 5.78 -11.86
CA LYS A 58 -27.63 5.53 -13.30
C LYS A 58 -26.53 6.32 -13.99
N PRO A 59 -26.23 6.01 -15.27
CA PRO A 59 -25.28 6.80 -16.03
C PRO A 59 -25.60 8.29 -16.06
N ASN A 60 -24.54 9.08 -15.99
CA ASN A 60 -24.49 10.53 -15.87
C ASN A 60 -24.92 11.10 -14.51
N ASP A 61 -25.25 10.26 -13.53
CA ASP A 61 -25.41 10.74 -12.16
C ASP A 61 -24.06 11.15 -11.57
N SER A 62 -24.10 12.08 -10.61
CA SER A 62 -22.98 12.43 -9.75
C SER A 62 -23.10 11.66 -8.44
N VAL A 63 -21.99 11.08 -7.98
CA VAL A 63 -21.90 10.23 -6.79
C VAL A 63 -20.79 10.75 -5.89
N GLU A 64 -21.12 10.90 -4.61
CA GLU A 64 -20.13 11.08 -3.54
C GLU A 64 -19.71 9.70 -3.05
N ILE A 65 -18.43 9.37 -3.25
CA ILE A 65 -17.85 8.12 -2.75
C ILE A 65 -17.37 8.38 -1.32
N LEU A 66 -17.91 7.61 -0.37
CA LEU A 66 -17.47 7.70 1.02
C LEU A 66 -15.98 7.39 1.14
N PRO A 67 -15.29 7.97 2.15
CA PRO A 67 -13.85 7.81 2.28
C PRO A 67 -13.40 6.35 2.30
N LEU A 68 -12.61 5.98 1.30
CA LEU A 68 -11.89 4.72 1.24
C LEU A 68 -10.69 4.78 2.19
N THR A 69 -10.39 3.68 2.87
CA THR A 69 -9.21 3.57 3.73
C THR A 69 -8.13 2.78 2.99
N ILE A 70 -7.01 3.43 2.71
CA ILE A 70 -5.85 2.86 2.00
C ILE A 70 -4.70 2.76 3.01
N PRO A 71 -4.17 1.55 3.29
CA PRO A 71 -3.04 1.40 4.18
C PRO A 71 -1.80 2.05 3.57
N ALA A 72 -1.05 2.78 4.40
CA ALA A 72 0.20 3.36 3.96
C ALA A 72 1.26 2.26 3.77
N PRO A 73 2.12 2.36 2.75
CA PRO A 73 3.38 1.62 2.71
C PRO A 73 4.20 1.84 3.97
N ALA A 74 5.16 0.96 4.20
CA ALA A 74 6.17 1.19 5.23
C ALA A 74 6.96 2.48 4.91
N GLY A 75 7.44 3.18 5.94
CA GLY A 75 8.36 4.30 5.79
C GLY A 75 7.69 5.64 5.53
N VAL A 76 6.38 5.63 5.32
CA VAL A 76 5.58 6.82 5.06
C VAL A 76 5.42 7.64 6.33
N THR A 77 5.80 8.92 6.25
CA THR A 77 5.56 9.92 7.31
C THR A 77 4.36 10.82 7.01
N GLY A 78 3.93 10.89 5.74
CA GLY A 78 2.88 11.79 5.32
C GLY A 78 2.39 11.53 3.91
N VAL A 79 1.49 12.40 3.45
CA VAL A 79 0.91 12.34 2.11
C VAL A 79 1.13 13.72 1.49
N LYS A 80 1.92 13.75 0.42
CA LYS A 80 2.24 14.98 -0.30
C LYS A 80 1.09 15.39 -1.22
N SER A 81 0.51 14.41 -1.93
CA SER A 81 -0.61 14.67 -2.83
C SER A 81 -1.45 13.41 -3.05
N VAL A 82 -2.72 13.62 -3.37
CA VAL A 82 -3.61 12.60 -3.95
C VAL A 82 -4.29 13.23 -5.14
N LYS A 83 -4.19 12.59 -6.31
CA LYS A 83 -4.83 13.07 -7.53
C LYS A 83 -5.49 11.94 -8.31
N PHE A 84 -6.42 12.32 -9.17
CA PHE A 84 -6.98 11.40 -10.16
C PHE A 84 -5.88 10.99 -11.16
N ALA A 85 -5.81 9.69 -11.49
CA ALA A 85 -4.77 9.12 -12.35
C ALA A 85 -5.36 8.45 -13.61
N PRO A 86 -5.91 9.24 -14.56
CA PRO A 86 -6.49 8.70 -15.79
C PRO A 86 -5.46 8.33 -16.85
N ASP A 87 -4.22 8.81 -16.73
CA ASP A 87 -3.20 8.76 -17.78
C ASP A 87 -2.10 7.76 -17.45
N ILE A 88 -1.49 7.16 -18.47
CA ILE A 88 -0.49 6.08 -18.31
C ILE A 88 0.75 6.54 -17.56
N GLU A 89 1.14 7.81 -17.68
CA GLU A 89 2.31 8.38 -17.02
C GLU A 89 2.21 8.27 -15.49
N ASP A 90 1.01 8.43 -14.94
CA ASP A 90 0.78 8.27 -13.50
C ASP A 90 0.87 6.80 -13.05
N TRP A 91 0.52 5.87 -13.94
CA TRP A 91 0.59 4.43 -13.67
C TRP A 91 2.01 3.87 -13.79
N GLN A 92 2.85 4.49 -14.61
CA GLN A 92 4.29 4.21 -14.66
C GLN A 92 4.97 4.58 -13.35
N LEU A 93 4.59 5.70 -12.72
CA LEU A 93 5.12 6.08 -11.41
C LEU A 93 4.84 5.03 -10.32
N GLY A 94 3.67 4.39 -10.39
CA GLY A 94 3.28 3.33 -9.47
C GLY A 94 3.70 1.91 -9.87
N ASP A 95 4.42 1.72 -10.98
CA ASP A 95 4.80 0.41 -11.54
C ASP A 95 3.59 -0.52 -11.81
N ARG A 96 2.53 0.03 -12.44
CA ARG A 96 1.27 -0.68 -12.73
C ARG A 96 0.81 -0.58 -14.19
N GLU A 97 1.70 -0.43 -15.18
CA GLU A 97 1.27 -0.22 -16.58
C GLU A 97 0.41 -1.36 -17.13
N ILE A 98 0.70 -2.61 -16.76
CA ILE A 98 -0.07 -3.80 -17.18
C ILE A 98 -1.55 -3.69 -16.77
N GLU A 99 -1.81 -3.10 -15.60
CA GLU A 99 -3.16 -2.90 -15.11
C GLU A 99 -3.86 -1.73 -15.79
N TYR A 100 -3.11 -0.67 -16.09
CA TYR A 100 -3.61 0.45 -16.88
C TYR A 100 -4.15 -0.05 -18.23
N GLU A 101 -3.39 -0.87 -18.95
CA GLU A 101 -3.82 -1.47 -20.23
C GLU A 101 -5.12 -2.27 -20.09
N ARG A 102 -5.31 -2.94 -18.95
CA ARG A 102 -6.49 -3.76 -18.69
C ARG A 102 -7.74 -2.93 -18.35
N TYR A 103 -7.58 -1.88 -17.56
CA TYR A 103 -8.70 -1.19 -16.90
C TYR A 103 -9.02 0.20 -17.46
N SER A 104 -8.07 0.87 -18.15
CA SER A 104 -8.20 2.26 -18.62
C SER A 104 -9.46 2.56 -19.42
N LYS A 105 -9.89 1.63 -20.27
CA LYS A 105 -11.15 1.72 -21.02
C LYS A 105 -12.42 1.82 -20.17
N PHE A 106 -12.34 1.47 -18.89
CA PHE A 106 -13.46 1.46 -17.95
C PHE A 106 -13.35 2.54 -16.86
N PHE A 107 -12.36 3.44 -16.94
CA PHE A 107 -12.19 4.51 -15.96
C PHE A 107 -13.38 5.48 -15.98
N THR A 108 -13.69 6.08 -14.84
CA THR A 108 -14.42 7.35 -14.85
C THR A 108 -13.55 8.43 -15.49
N ASN A 109 -14.13 9.45 -16.12
CA ASN A 109 -13.38 10.56 -16.71
C ASN A 109 -13.52 11.86 -15.90
N SER A 110 -14.01 11.78 -14.68
CA SER A 110 -14.43 12.97 -13.91
C SER A 110 -14.46 12.68 -12.42
N LEU A 111 -13.31 12.31 -11.88
CA LEU A 111 -13.08 12.27 -10.44
C LEU A 111 -12.68 13.67 -9.98
N THR A 112 -13.45 14.26 -9.07
CA THR A 112 -13.31 15.64 -8.57
C THR A 112 -13.49 15.68 -7.05
N ASP A 113 -13.27 16.84 -6.42
CA ASP A 113 -13.47 17.04 -4.98
C ASP A 113 -12.76 15.96 -4.12
N ILE A 114 -11.51 15.65 -4.48
CA ILE A 114 -10.69 14.71 -3.72
C ILE A 114 -10.35 15.35 -2.37
N ASP A 115 -10.87 14.77 -1.30
CA ASP A 115 -10.58 15.17 0.07
C ASP A 115 -9.92 14.00 0.80
N TYR A 116 -8.88 14.27 1.58
CA TYR A 116 -8.16 13.22 2.25
C TYR A 116 -7.56 13.63 3.59
N THR A 117 -7.42 12.62 4.45
CA THR A 117 -6.75 12.74 5.75
C THR A 117 -5.80 11.57 5.95
N PHE A 118 -4.65 11.81 6.54
CA PHE A 118 -3.67 10.79 6.88
C PHE A 118 -3.55 10.65 8.39
N SER A 119 -3.77 9.44 8.92
CA SER A 119 -3.63 9.15 10.36
C SER A 119 -3.49 7.66 10.59
N ASN A 120 -2.81 7.26 11.68
CA ASN A 120 -2.65 5.85 12.07
C ASN A 120 -2.15 4.96 10.91
N ASN A 121 -1.18 5.46 10.14
CA ASN A 121 -0.60 4.77 8.99
C ASN A 121 -1.62 4.37 7.90
N ALA A 122 -2.68 5.17 7.73
CA ALA A 122 -3.67 4.98 6.69
C ALA A 122 -4.15 6.31 6.12
N LEU A 123 -4.33 6.33 4.79
CA LEU A 123 -4.99 7.41 4.06
C LEU A 123 -6.49 7.14 4.04
N LYS A 124 -7.29 8.11 4.49
CA LYS A 124 -8.73 8.14 4.23
C LYS A 124 -8.98 9.13 3.10
N VAL A 125 -9.53 8.66 1.99
CA VAL A 125 -9.74 9.49 0.80
C VAL A 125 -11.17 9.36 0.30
N GLY A 126 -11.88 10.50 0.23
CA GLY A 126 -13.19 10.62 -0.39
C GLY A 126 -13.12 11.45 -1.66
N TYR A 127 -14.06 11.25 -2.58
CA TYR A 127 -14.11 12.00 -3.83
C TYR A 127 -15.50 11.94 -4.47
N LYS A 128 -15.74 12.86 -5.39
CA LYS A 128 -16.93 12.87 -6.25
C LYS A 128 -16.60 12.32 -7.62
N ILE A 129 -17.57 11.60 -8.19
CA ILE A 129 -17.47 11.08 -9.55
C ILE A 129 -18.73 11.43 -10.33
N VAL A 130 -18.58 11.66 -11.63
CA VAL A 130 -19.70 11.59 -12.57
C VAL A 130 -19.62 10.26 -13.32
N LEU A 131 -20.70 9.48 -13.27
CA LEU A 131 -20.82 8.16 -13.90
C LEU A 131 -21.04 8.27 -15.41
N LYS A 132 -20.10 8.89 -16.11
CA LYS A 132 -20.17 8.96 -17.56
C LYS A 132 -20.11 7.53 -18.11
N THR A 133 -21.07 7.16 -18.95
CA THR A 133 -21.04 5.98 -19.85
C THR A 133 -21.16 6.33 -21.34
N PRO A 134 -20.80 7.55 -21.81
CA PRO A 134 -20.97 7.81 -23.22
C PRO A 134 -20.11 6.83 -24.01
N THR A 135 -20.72 6.31 -25.06
CA THR A 135 -20.05 5.54 -26.11
C THR A 135 -18.93 6.40 -26.69
N ARG A 136 -17.66 5.98 -26.54
CA ARG A 136 -16.50 6.58 -27.21
C ARG A 136 -15.92 5.54 -28.16
N VAL A 137 -15.55 5.94 -29.37
CA VAL A 137 -14.83 5.05 -30.29
C VAL A 137 -13.33 5.24 -30.03
N ASP A 138 -12.64 4.14 -29.76
CA ASP A 138 -11.18 4.10 -29.71
C ASP A 138 -10.63 4.45 -31.10
N THR A 139 -9.78 5.48 -31.18
CA THR A 139 -9.33 6.03 -32.47
C THR A 139 -8.26 5.19 -33.16
N GLU A 140 -7.64 4.26 -32.44
CA GLU A 140 -6.58 3.39 -32.96
C GLU A 140 -7.13 2.02 -33.39
N THR A 141 -8.08 1.47 -32.63
CA THR A 141 -8.66 0.14 -32.83
C THR A 141 -10.07 0.16 -33.43
N GLY A 142 -10.76 1.31 -33.38
CA GLY A 142 -12.16 1.44 -33.81
C GLY A 142 -13.17 0.82 -32.84
N GLU A 143 -12.73 0.35 -31.67
CA GLU A 143 -13.60 -0.30 -30.69
C GLU A 143 -14.54 0.71 -30.03
N THR A 144 -15.80 0.33 -29.84
CA THR A 144 -16.74 1.11 -29.04
C THR A 144 -16.46 0.89 -27.56
N LEU A 145 -15.78 1.84 -26.93
CA LEU A 145 -15.53 1.89 -25.50
C LEU A 145 -16.77 2.47 -24.80
N THR A 146 -17.27 1.74 -23.81
CA THR A 146 -18.19 2.29 -22.82
C THR A 146 -17.41 2.44 -21.53
N THR A 147 -17.40 3.66 -20.99
CA THR A 147 -16.90 3.88 -19.64
C THR A 147 -17.79 3.07 -18.69
N GLY A 148 -17.18 2.33 -17.77
CA GLY A 148 -17.85 1.30 -17.00
C GLY A 148 -17.87 -0.08 -17.70
N LYS A 149 -17.26 -1.09 -17.07
CA LYS A 149 -17.28 -2.48 -17.53
C LYS A 149 -18.65 -3.09 -17.32
N VAL A 150 -19.23 -3.70 -18.36
CA VAL A 150 -20.48 -4.46 -18.22
C VAL A 150 -20.25 -5.64 -17.28
N GLU A 151 -21.08 -5.74 -16.25
CA GLU A 151 -21.02 -6.78 -15.23
C GLU A 151 -22.41 -7.40 -15.01
N THR A 152 -22.42 -8.66 -14.57
CA THR A 152 -23.64 -9.35 -14.12
C THR A 152 -23.37 -10.01 -12.77
N LYS A 153 -24.36 -10.02 -11.88
CA LYS A 153 -24.27 -10.75 -10.61
C LYS A 153 -25.63 -11.25 -10.17
N GLU A 154 -25.63 -12.19 -9.23
CA GLU A 154 -26.83 -12.59 -8.52
C GLU A 154 -27.07 -11.63 -7.34
N TRP A 155 -28.27 -11.05 -7.28
CA TRP A 155 -28.71 -10.13 -6.23
C TRP A 155 -30.13 -10.45 -5.82
N GLN A 156 -30.36 -10.71 -4.53
CA GLN A 156 -31.68 -11.05 -3.99
C GLN A 156 -32.40 -12.16 -4.79
N SER A 157 -31.65 -13.20 -5.19
CA SER A 157 -32.15 -14.32 -6.00
C SER A 157 -32.62 -13.95 -7.41
N GLN A 158 -32.10 -12.85 -7.97
CA GLN A 158 -32.29 -12.46 -9.36
C GLN A 158 -30.94 -12.13 -10.00
N THR A 159 -30.80 -12.42 -11.29
CA THR A 159 -29.67 -11.92 -12.08
C THR A 159 -29.88 -10.44 -12.37
N VAL A 160 -28.90 -9.61 -12.01
CA VAL A 160 -28.86 -8.17 -12.31
C VAL A 160 -27.71 -7.88 -13.26
N GLU A 161 -27.89 -6.88 -14.12
CA GLU A 161 -26.87 -6.40 -15.07
C GLU A 161 -26.49 -4.96 -14.74
N GLY A 162 -25.26 -4.56 -15.03
CA GLY A 162 -24.76 -3.27 -14.55
C GLY A 162 -23.46 -2.82 -15.18
N TYR A 163 -22.92 -1.74 -14.62
CA TYR A 163 -21.64 -1.17 -15.01
C TYR A 163 -20.74 -1.01 -13.80
N ARG A 164 -19.47 -1.44 -13.92
CA ARG A 164 -18.39 -1.20 -12.96
C ARG A 164 -17.44 -0.12 -13.47
N TYR A 165 -17.37 1.00 -12.77
CA TYR A 165 -16.42 2.08 -13.05
C TYR A 165 -15.18 1.89 -12.19
N TYR A 166 -14.00 2.03 -12.78
CA TYR A 166 -12.74 2.04 -12.04
C TYR A 166 -12.31 3.48 -11.77
N LEU A 167 -11.78 3.70 -10.57
CA LEU A 167 -11.58 5.01 -9.95
C LEU A 167 -10.11 5.11 -9.52
N PRO A 168 -9.17 5.24 -10.47
CA PRO A 168 -7.76 5.26 -10.13
C PRO A 168 -7.32 6.59 -9.52
N ILE A 169 -6.54 6.49 -8.47
CA ILE A 169 -5.87 7.63 -7.85
C ILE A 169 -4.37 7.35 -7.75
N LEU A 170 -3.58 8.40 -7.95
CA LEU A 170 -2.15 8.41 -7.65
C LEU A 170 -1.96 9.10 -6.30
N ILE A 171 -1.22 8.42 -5.42
CA ILE A 171 -0.83 8.91 -4.11
C ILE A 171 0.67 9.17 -4.15
N GLU A 172 1.06 10.40 -3.83
CA GLU A 172 2.44 10.77 -3.52
C GLU A 172 2.60 10.69 -2.00
N TRP A 173 3.28 9.65 -1.54
CA TRP A 173 3.65 9.47 -0.14
C TRP A 173 4.89 10.28 0.18
N GLU A 174 4.90 10.96 1.32
CA GLU A 174 6.13 11.48 1.91
C GLU A 174 6.81 10.34 2.64
N ILE A 175 8.03 10.01 2.25
CA ILE A 175 8.84 9.00 2.92
C ILE A 175 9.71 9.73 3.94
N GLY A 176 9.75 9.19 5.16
CA GLY A 176 10.67 9.68 6.18
C GLY A 176 12.09 9.58 5.66
N GLN A 177 12.90 10.61 5.93
CA GLN A 177 14.31 10.57 5.60
C GLN A 177 14.92 9.30 6.21
N ALA A 178 15.65 8.53 5.40
CA ALA A 178 16.41 7.39 5.92
C ALA A 178 17.25 7.91 7.10
N PRO A 179 17.33 7.17 8.22
CA PRO A 179 18.06 7.66 9.38
C PRO A 179 19.53 7.86 8.98
N ASP A 180 20.12 8.99 9.40
CA ASP A 180 21.53 9.27 9.16
C ASP A 180 22.42 8.10 9.62
N PHE A 181 22.00 7.45 10.72
CA PHE A 181 22.60 6.22 11.23
C PHE A 181 21.69 5.01 11.05
N PHE A 182 22.21 3.95 10.43
CA PHE A 182 21.50 2.67 10.36
C PHE A 182 22.41 1.47 10.48
N SER A 183 21.85 0.38 10.99
CA SER A 183 22.52 -0.91 11.08
C SER A 183 22.07 -1.85 9.97
N THR A 184 23.01 -2.53 9.31
CA THR A 184 22.71 -3.58 8.31
C THR A 184 23.26 -4.94 8.73
N PRO A 185 22.59 -6.04 8.36
CA PRO A 185 23.13 -7.38 8.55
C PRO A 185 24.32 -7.63 7.60
N GLU A 186 25.10 -8.66 7.89
CA GLU A 186 26.22 -9.09 7.04
C GLU A 186 25.80 -9.26 5.57
N GLY A 187 26.56 -8.59 4.69
CA GLY A 187 26.38 -8.63 3.23
C GLY A 187 25.60 -7.43 2.67
N GLU A 188 24.96 -6.65 3.53
CA GLU A 188 24.13 -5.51 3.15
C GLU A 188 24.86 -4.19 3.46
N SER A 189 24.83 -3.24 2.53
CA SER A 189 25.47 -1.92 2.67
C SER A 189 24.50 -0.75 2.63
N GLU A 190 23.23 -1.02 2.33
CA GLU A 190 22.18 -0.02 2.16
C GLU A 190 21.09 -0.26 3.19
N TRP A 191 20.49 0.83 3.67
CA TRP A 191 19.33 0.73 4.55
C TRP A 191 18.15 0.14 3.78
N GLN A 192 17.49 -0.84 4.40
CA GLN A 192 16.24 -1.38 3.90
C GLN A 192 15.24 -1.44 5.04
N GLU A 193 14.02 -0.98 4.79
CA GLU A 193 13.03 -0.86 5.84
C GLU A 193 12.61 -2.20 6.46
N HIS A 194 12.64 -3.28 5.67
CA HIS A 194 12.29 -4.61 6.16
C HIS A 194 13.22 -5.10 7.30
N PHE A 195 14.39 -4.47 7.47
CA PHE A 195 15.28 -4.71 8.61
C PHE A 195 14.65 -4.34 9.96
N LEU A 196 13.64 -3.46 10.00
CA LEU A 196 12.88 -3.13 11.21
C LEU A 196 12.05 -4.30 11.72
N ALA A 197 11.60 -5.17 10.82
CA ALA A 197 10.77 -6.32 11.16
C ALA A 197 11.59 -7.61 11.31
N ASN A 198 12.51 -7.89 10.36
CA ASN A 198 13.34 -9.08 10.39
C ASN A 198 14.54 -8.96 9.43
N ALA A 199 15.72 -8.57 9.94
CA ALA A 199 16.90 -8.34 9.10
C ALA A 199 17.57 -9.63 8.60
N LYS A 200 17.80 -10.62 9.47
CA LYS A 200 18.41 -11.91 9.13
C LYS A 200 18.20 -12.92 10.27
N THR A 201 18.02 -14.19 9.92
CA THR A 201 17.91 -15.27 10.92
C THR A 201 19.23 -16.02 11.03
N TYR A 202 19.70 -16.24 12.26
CA TYR A 202 20.89 -17.02 12.58
C TYR A 202 20.49 -18.29 13.33
N MET A 203 21.14 -19.41 13.02
CA MET A 203 20.92 -20.71 13.65
C MET A 203 22.23 -21.22 14.25
N GLY A 204 22.15 -21.89 15.40
CA GLY A 204 23.29 -22.57 16.02
C GLY A 204 22.83 -23.58 17.06
N GLU A 205 23.78 -24.37 17.54
CA GLU A 205 23.52 -25.43 18.51
C GLU A 205 23.42 -24.88 19.94
N ALA A 206 22.70 -25.59 20.82
CA ALA A 206 22.60 -25.18 22.21
C ALA A 206 23.98 -25.16 22.90
N GLY A 207 24.34 -24.03 23.49
CA GLY A 207 25.66 -23.80 24.10
C GLY A 207 26.72 -23.28 23.14
N GLU A 208 26.41 -23.12 21.85
CA GLU A 208 27.28 -22.46 20.87
C GLU A 208 27.26 -20.95 21.09
N THR A 209 28.41 -20.30 20.88
CA THR A 209 28.46 -18.83 20.76
C THR A 209 28.41 -18.47 19.28
N ILE A 210 27.34 -17.77 18.87
CA ILE A 210 27.21 -17.24 17.52
C ILE A 210 27.71 -15.79 17.51
N THR A 211 28.46 -15.43 16.47
CA THR A 211 28.85 -14.04 16.20
C THR A 211 27.94 -13.48 15.12
N ILE A 212 27.22 -12.40 15.44
CA ILE A 212 26.35 -11.70 14.49
C ILE A 212 27.12 -10.46 14.01
N PRO A 213 27.54 -10.41 12.72
CA PRO A 213 28.16 -9.21 12.16
C PRO A 213 27.06 -8.21 11.82
N ILE A 214 27.08 -7.04 12.48
CA ILE A 214 26.26 -5.90 12.11
C ILE A 214 27.18 -4.75 11.72
N THR A 215 26.86 -4.05 10.62
CA THR A 215 27.58 -2.83 10.25
C THR A 215 26.71 -1.63 10.59
N LEU A 216 27.24 -0.72 11.40
CA LEU A 216 26.63 0.60 11.61
C LEU A 216 27.17 1.56 10.55
N HIS A 217 26.28 2.19 9.80
CA HIS A 217 26.61 3.15 8.75
C HIS A 217 26.19 4.56 9.18
N ASN A 218 26.95 5.56 8.75
CA ASN A 218 26.52 6.96 8.72
C ASN A 218 26.45 7.45 7.26
N VAL A 219 25.27 7.87 6.81
CA VAL A 219 25.07 8.49 5.49
C VAL A 219 24.73 9.98 5.57
N GLY A 220 24.57 10.49 6.79
CA GLY A 220 24.42 11.92 7.07
C GLY A 220 25.76 12.59 7.42
N SER A 221 25.69 13.82 7.91
CA SER A 221 26.88 14.54 8.37
C SER A 221 27.59 13.82 9.52
N GLU A 222 28.88 14.08 9.70
CA GLU A 222 29.65 13.60 10.85
C GLU A 222 28.92 13.91 12.17
N ALA A 223 28.70 12.85 12.96
CA ALA A 223 27.96 12.93 14.20
C ALA A 223 28.33 11.78 15.15
N ILE A 224 27.85 11.88 16.39
CA ILE A 224 28.04 10.90 17.45
C ILE A 224 26.72 10.15 17.66
N THR A 225 26.76 8.83 17.76
CA THR A 225 25.59 7.98 18.01
C THR A 225 25.89 6.88 19.03
N ASP A 226 24.83 6.32 19.61
CA ASP A 226 24.90 5.12 20.43
C ASP A 226 24.41 3.92 19.62
N PHE A 227 25.04 2.76 19.83
CA PHE A 227 24.66 1.53 19.15
C PHE A 227 24.55 0.38 20.14
N GLY A 228 23.50 -0.42 20.03
CA GLY A 228 23.29 -1.52 20.95
C GLY A 228 22.28 -2.54 20.45
N CYS A 229 22.10 -3.58 21.24
CA CYS A 229 21.09 -4.60 20.99
C CYS A 229 20.35 -4.96 22.28
N THR A 230 19.10 -5.35 22.13
CA THR A 230 18.23 -5.77 23.22
C THR A 230 17.43 -6.99 22.80
N TRP A 231 16.92 -7.73 23.78
CA TRP A 231 15.96 -8.80 23.51
C TRP A 231 14.62 -8.19 23.10
N TYR A 232 13.93 -8.85 22.18
CA TYR A 232 12.59 -8.43 21.77
C TYR A 232 11.68 -8.24 22.99
N GLY A 233 11.03 -7.08 23.07
CA GLY A 233 10.14 -6.70 24.18
C GLY A 233 10.84 -6.17 25.45
N SER A 234 12.18 -6.12 25.50
CA SER A 234 12.92 -5.68 26.71
C SER A 234 13.23 -4.17 26.75
N GLY A 235 13.04 -3.45 25.63
CA GLY A 235 13.30 -2.01 25.54
C GLY A 235 14.79 -1.64 25.66
N TRP A 236 15.06 -0.34 25.76
CA TRP A 236 16.40 0.25 25.77
C TRP A 236 16.93 0.62 27.17
N ASP A 237 16.12 0.48 28.22
CA ASP A 237 16.53 0.86 29.59
C ASP A 237 17.64 -0.05 30.16
N LYS A 238 17.75 -1.28 29.65
CA LYS A 238 18.77 -2.28 30.00
C LYS A 238 19.16 -3.09 28.75
N PRO A 239 19.96 -2.52 27.84
CA PRO A 239 20.37 -3.23 26.64
C PRO A 239 21.23 -4.45 27.01
N TYR A 240 21.14 -5.50 26.20
CA TYR A 240 22.00 -6.68 26.35
C TYR A 240 23.46 -6.31 26.07
N TRP A 241 23.67 -5.49 25.05
CA TRP A 241 24.97 -4.93 24.71
C TRP A 241 24.77 -3.51 24.17
N GLN A 242 25.67 -2.60 24.53
CA GLN A 242 25.66 -1.22 24.08
C GLN A 242 27.09 -0.70 24.00
N GLU A 243 27.32 0.13 23.01
CA GLU A 243 28.49 0.98 22.86
C GLU A 243 27.97 2.42 22.66
N THR A 244 28.52 3.35 23.42
CA THR A 244 28.10 4.76 23.42
C THR A 244 29.16 5.62 22.77
N ASP A 245 28.76 6.83 22.36
CA ASP A 245 29.66 7.86 21.85
C ASP A 245 30.46 7.42 20.61
N ILE A 246 29.82 6.70 19.68
CA ILE A 246 30.43 6.28 18.41
C ILE A 246 30.42 7.47 17.45
N GLU A 247 31.58 8.06 17.24
CA GLU A 247 31.81 9.07 16.20
C GLU A 247 32.04 8.39 14.84
N LEU A 248 31.31 8.85 13.82
CA LEU A 248 31.33 8.27 12.48
C LEU A 248 31.20 9.40 11.44
N GLU A 249 32.19 9.49 10.55
CA GLU A 249 32.16 10.42 9.40
C GLU A 249 31.10 10.01 8.36
N GLU A 250 30.68 10.96 7.53
CA GLU A 250 29.79 10.73 6.39
C GLU A 250 30.32 9.63 5.46
N GLY A 251 29.45 8.69 5.10
CA GLY A 251 29.73 7.58 4.19
C GLY A 251 30.60 6.48 4.79
N LYS A 252 30.84 6.46 6.11
CA LYS A 252 31.61 5.41 6.78
C LYS A 252 30.72 4.35 7.41
N GLY A 253 31.21 3.11 7.36
CA GLY A 253 30.66 1.97 8.07
C GLY A 253 31.63 1.46 9.15
N ASN A 254 31.10 1.04 10.29
CA ASN A 254 31.86 0.40 11.36
C ASN A 254 31.25 -0.96 11.69
N ILE A 255 32.02 -2.03 11.47
CA ILE A 255 31.59 -3.40 11.74
C ILE A 255 31.66 -3.64 13.25
N LYS A 256 30.51 -3.99 13.83
CA LYS A 256 30.35 -4.30 15.25
C LYS A 256 30.00 -5.78 15.41
N PRO A 257 30.95 -6.63 15.86
CA PRO A 257 30.65 -8.03 16.13
C PRO A 257 29.87 -8.15 17.46
N ILE A 258 28.65 -8.69 17.40
CA ILE A 258 27.84 -8.96 18.60
C ILE A 258 27.87 -10.46 18.90
N TYR A 259 28.20 -10.81 20.14
CA TYR A 259 28.32 -12.19 20.59
C TYR A 259 27.09 -12.63 21.39
N PHE A 260 26.43 -13.68 20.91
CA PHE A 260 25.30 -14.31 21.58
C PHE A 260 25.66 -15.73 21.99
N LEU A 261 25.50 -16.04 23.27
CA LEU A 261 25.51 -17.43 23.73
C LEU A 261 24.11 -18.02 23.49
N PHE A 262 24.03 -19.07 22.67
CA PHE A 262 22.78 -19.77 22.40
C PHE A 262 22.36 -20.53 23.66
N CYS A 263 21.55 -19.88 24.50
CA CYS A 263 21.00 -20.52 25.69
C CYS A 263 19.94 -21.55 25.28
N ARG A 264 20.03 -22.74 25.87
CA ARG A 264 19.01 -23.79 25.74
C ARG A 264 17.65 -23.22 26.16
N ILE A 265 16.70 -23.14 25.24
CA ILE A 265 15.29 -22.91 25.57
C ILE A 265 14.81 -24.21 26.24
N ILE A 266 14.79 -24.21 27.57
CA ILE A 266 14.09 -25.24 28.35
C ILE A 266 12.63 -24.78 28.39
N TRP A 267 11.76 -25.52 27.71
CA TRP A 267 10.31 -25.43 27.91
C TRP A 267 9.93 -26.01 29.27
#